data_AF-A0A1I0RV93-F1
#
_entry.id   AF-A0A1I0RV93-F1
#
_cell.length_a   1.000
_cell.length_b   1.000
_cell.length_c   1.000
_cell.angle_alpha   90.00
_cell.angle_beta   90.00
_cell.angle_gamma   90.00
#
_symmetry.space_group_name_H-M   'P 1'
#
loop_
_entity.id
_entity.type
_entity.pdbx_description
1 polymer ?
#
loop_
_entity_poly.entity_id
_entity_poly.type
_entity_poly.pdbx_seq_one_letter_code
_entity_poly.pdbx_strand_id
1 'polypeptide(L)'
;MQKPVLCALALSGLAACFGEPLTWKQNPVVVQRFYAEQFQDQPFDVGPVSVLSEERGKLRTYLLTPCRNGTRVCGAHVGSVSKTPDFTIVSGAYPGRTFYLSPGGDGYLLVNGRTISLAWNE
;
A
#
# COMPACT_ATOMS: atom_id res chain seq x y z
N MET A 1 -55.60 20.60 -33.64
CA MET A 1 -54.17 20.94 -33.49
C MET A 1 -53.57 20.04 -32.41
N GLN A 2 -52.50 19.33 -32.79
CA GLN A 2 -51.88 18.19 -32.10
C GLN A 2 -51.14 18.57 -30.80
N LYS A 3 -51.24 17.66 -29.82
CA LYS A 3 -50.49 17.60 -28.56
C LYS A 3 -48.97 17.52 -28.78
N PRO A 4 -48.18 18.17 -27.91
CA PRO A 4 -46.88 17.63 -27.53
C PRO A 4 -46.71 17.68 -26.01
N VAL A 5 -47.31 16.72 -25.30
CA VAL A 5 -47.01 16.44 -23.87
C VAL A 5 -46.53 15.01 -23.81
N LEU A 6 -45.32 14.72 -24.29
CA LEU A 6 -44.76 13.36 -24.19
C LEU A 6 -43.23 13.25 -24.25
N CYS A 7 -42.46 14.32 -24.49
CA CYS A 7 -41.00 14.21 -24.57
C CYS A 7 -40.24 14.43 -23.24
N ALA A 8 -40.89 14.88 -22.17
CA ALA A 8 -40.17 15.30 -20.96
C ALA A 8 -39.83 14.16 -19.98
N LEU A 9 -40.37 12.95 -20.15
CA LEU A 9 -40.21 11.87 -19.17
C LEU A 9 -39.04 10.90 -19.47
N ALA A 10 -38.39 10.99 -20.63
CA ALA A 10 -37.34 10.05 -21.03
C ALA A 10 -35.93 10.43 -20.53
N LEU A 11 -35.70 11.66 -20.09
CA LEU A 11 -34.36 12.14 -19.69
C LEU A 11 -34.04 11.99 -18.20
N SER A 12 -35.02 11.66 -17.36
CA SER A 12 -34.82 11.56 -15.90
C SER A 12 -34.14 10.25 -15.46
N GLY A 13 -34.02 9.25 -16.35
CA GLY A 13 -33.45 7.94 -16.02
C GLY A 13 -31.93 7.88 -15.99
N LEU A 14 -31.22 8.81 -16.64
CA LEU A 14 -29.75 8.79 -16.73
C LEU A 14 -29.03 9.46 -15.56
N ALA A 15 -29.71 10.32 -14.79
CA ALA A 15 -29.10 11.02 -13.66
C ALA A 15 -28.91 10.11 -12.43
N ALA A 16 -29.69 9.02 -12.31
CA ALA A 16 -29.62 8.12 -11.16
C ALA A 16 -28.41 7.16 -11.18
N CYS A 17 -27.65 7.10 -12.28
CA CYS A 17 -26.42 6.30 -12.36
C CYS A 17 -25.16 7.08 -11.99
N PHE A 18 -25.25 8.40 -11.78
CA PHE A 18 -24.17 9.18 -11.18
C PHE A 18 -24.41 9.21 -9.67
N GLY A 19 -23.98 8.15 -8.98
CA GLY A 19 -23.89 8.17 -7.52
C GLY A 19 -23.15 9.43 -7.06
N GLU A 20 -23.59 10.02 -5.94
CA GLU A 20 -22.98 11.24 -5.40
C GLU A 20 -21.45 11.09 -5.34
N PRO A 21 -20.68 12.13 -5.70
CA PRO A 21 -19.23 12.08 -5.56
C PRO A 21 -18.90 11.77 -4.10
N LEU A 22 -18.12 10.71 -3.87
CA LEU A 22 -17.71 10.31 -2.53
C LEU A 22 -17.09 11.52 -1.83
N THR A 23 -17.79 12.01 -0.80
CA THR A 23 -17.26 13.08 0.04
C THR A 23 -16.24 12.50 1.00
N TRP A 24 -15.23 13.26 1.40
CA TRP A 24 -14.13 12.78 2.27
C TRP A 24 -14.61 12.11 3.57
N LYS A 25 -15.82 12.43 4.05
CA LYS A 25 -16.45 11.78 5.20
C LYS A 25 -16.89 10.34 4.97
N GLN A 26 -17.12 9.93 3.73
CA GLN A 26 -17.73 8.64 3.39
C GLN A 26 -16.70 7.53 3.11
N ASN A 27 -15.40 7.86 3.03
CA ASN A 27 -14.36 6.85 2.77
C ASN A 27 -13.04 7.16 3.54
N PRO A 28 -12.98 6.86 4.84
CA PRO A 28 -11.82 7.17 5.68
C PRO A 28 -10.54 6.46 5.24
N VAL A 29 -10.65 5.27 4.63
CA VAL A 29 -9.49 4.51 4.12
C VAL A 29 -8.83 5.25 2.95
N VAL A 30 -9.62 5.83 2.04
CA VAL A 30 -9.09 6.62 0.93
C VAL A 30 -8.40 7.89 1.42
N VAL A 31 -8.96 8.55 2.44
CA VAL A 31 -8.31 9.71 3.08
C VAL A 31 -6.98 9.32 3.72
N GLN A 32 -6.95 8.20 4.45
CA GLN A 32 -5.72 7.71 5.08
C GLN A 32 -4.64 7.38 4.05
N ARG A 33 -4.99 6.67 2.98
CA ARG A 33 -4.06 6.36 1.87
C ARG A 33 -3.56 7.63 1.19
N PHE A 34 -4.44 8.57 0.90
CA PHE A 34 -4.06 9.87 0.33
C PHE A 34 -3.07 10.60 1.25
N TYR A 35 -3.35 10.61 2.57
CA TYR A 35 -2.44 11.25 3.52
C TYR A 35 -1.09 10.52 3.58
N ALA A 36 -1.10 9.20 3.63
CA ALA A 36 0.11 8.38 3.64
C ALA A 36 0.96 8.62 2.39
N GLU A 37 0.35 8.61 1.21
CA GLU A 37 1.03 8.85 -0.06
C GLU A 37 1.66 10.25 -0.16
N GLN A 38 0.99 11.27 0.40
CA GLN A 38 1.42 12.67 0.24
C GLN A 38 2.35 13.17 1.36
N PHE A 39 2.25 12.60 2.57
CA PHE A 39 2.88 13.18 3.77
C PHE A 39 3.71 12.20 4.59
N GLN A 40 3.77 10.92 4.21
CA GLN A 40 4.62 9.94 4.89
C GLN A 40 5.71 9.42 3.96
N ASP A 41 6.88 9.18 4.54
CA ASP A 41 8.00 8.55 3.84
C ASP A 41 7.55 7.20 3.29
N GLN A 42 7.84 6.95 2.01
CA GLN A 42 7.60 5.65 1.39
C GLN A 42 8.88 4.80 1.46
N PRO A 43 8.74 3.47 1.58
CA PRO A 43 9.88 2.58 1.48
C PRO A 43 10.61 2.73 0.13
N PHE A 44 11.92 2.88 0.19
CA PHE A 44 12.85 3.02 -0.94
C PHE A 44 12.84 4.39 -1.63
N ASP A 45 12.29 5.44 -1.01
CA ASP A 45 12.29 6.79 -1.60
C ASP A 45 13.67 7.43 -1.53
N VAL A 46 14.39 7.29 -0.40
CA VAL A 46 15.75 7.86 -0.26
C VAL A 46 16.86 6.83 -0.35
N GLY A 47 16.58 5.52 -0.21
CA GLY A 47 17.63 4.53 -0.33
C GLY A 47 17.33 3.13 0.20
N PRO A 48 18.35 2.43 0.73
CA PRO A 48 18.16 1.15 1.39
C PRO A 48 17.30 1.29 2.65
N VAL A 49 16.39 0.34 2.87
CA VAL A 49 15.53 0.30 4.06
C VAL A 49 16.14 -0.65 5.08
N SER A 50 16.32 -0.17 6.31
CA SER A 50 16.60 -1.00 7.49
C SER A 50 15.31 -1.38 8.19
N VAL A 51 15.12 -2.67 8.48
CA VAL A 51 13.93 -3.20 9.15
C VAL A 51 14.32 -3.80 10.48
N LEU A 52 13.57 -3.49 11.53
CA LEU A 52 13.69 -4.04 12.87
C LEU A 52 12.45 -4.85 13.21
N SER A 53 12.63 -6.08 13.70
CA SER A 53 11.53 -6.92 14.18
C SER A 53 11.99 -7.86 15.29
N GLU A 54 11.09 -8.24 16.20
CA GLU A 54 11.40 -9.19 17.27
C GLU A 54 11.01 -10.62 16.88
N GLU A 55 12.00 -11.48 16.65
CA GLU A 55 11.76 -12.90 16.37
C GLU A 55 12.26 -13.76 17.53
N ARG A 56 11.31 -14.47 18.17
CA ARG A 56 11.58 -15.39 19.28
C ARG A 56 12.32 -14.71 20.44
N GLY A 57 11.86 -13.51 20.84
CA GLY A 57 12.45 -12.74 21.94
C GLY A 57 13.81 -12.12 21.61
N LYS A 58 14.20 -12.06 20.33
CA LYS A 58 15.44 -11.44 19.89
C LYS A 58 15.15 -10.41 18.81
N LEU A 59 15.69 -9.20 19.00
CA LEU A 59 15.67 -8.17 17.97
C LEU A 59 16.50 -8.62 16.76
N ARG A 60 15.91 -8.50 15.58
CA ARG A 60 16.52 -8.77 14.29
C ARG A 60 16.52 -7.51 13.46
N THR A 61 17.63 -7.30 12.76
CA THR A 61 17.79 -6.23 11.78
C THR A 61 17.94 -6.84 10.39
N TYR A 62 17.22 -6.30 9.42
CA TYR A 62 17.31 -6.68 8.01
C TYR A 62 17.63 -5.45 7.19
N LEU A 63 18.46 -5.61 6.16
CA LEU A 63 18.77 -4.55 5.22
C LEU A 63 18.18 -4.92 3.86
N LEU A 64 17.34 -4.05 3.33
CA LEU A 64 16.70 -4.19 2.03
C LEU A 64 17.24 -3.10 1.12
N THR A 65 17.93 -3.48 0.05
CA THR A 65 18.59 -2.53 -0.84
C THR A 65 18.03 -2.66 -2.25
N PRO A 66 17.49 -1.58 -2.86
CA PRO A 66 17.14 -1.61 -4.29
C PRO A 66 18.35 -2.05 -5.12
N CYS A 67 18.15 -3.02 -6.01
CA CYS A 67 19.22 -3.60 -6.82
C CYS A 67 18.72 -3.96 -8.21
N ARG A 68 19.63 -4.41 -9.09
CA ARG A 68 19.32 -4.67 -10.51
C ARG A 68 18.66 -3.45 -11.17
N ASN A 69 19.29 -2.29 -11.04
CA ASN A 69 18.80 -1.00 -11.54
C ASN A 69 17.40 -0.65 -11.00
N GLY A 70 17.13 -0.96 -9.72
CA GLY A 70 15.86 -0.63 -9.05
C GLY A 70 14.70 -1.58 -9.34
N THR A 71 14.90 -2.63 -10.16
CA THR A 71 13.83 -3.58 -10.50
C THR A 71 13.62 -4.69 -9.46
N ARG A 72 14.60 -4.89 -8.58
CA ARG A 72 14.60 -5.90 -7.52
C ARG A 72 15.04 -5.29 -6.20
N VAL A 73 14.88 -6.05 -5.12
CA VAL A 73 15.40 -5.71 -3.79
C VAL A 73 16.36 -6.81 -3.34
N CYS A 74 17.55 -6.45 -2.91
CA CYS A 74 18.58 -7.35 -2.43
C CYS A 74 18.65 -7.30 -0.90
N GLY A 75 18.78 -8.48 -0.29
CA GLY A 75 19.13 -8.67 1.12
C GLY A 75 20.17 -9.78 1.20
N ALA A 76 19.84 -10.88 1.91
CA ALA A 76 20.63 -12.12 1.80
C ALA A 76 20.55 -12.75 0.39
N HIS A 77 19.43 -12.54 -0.30
CA HIS A 77 19.19 -12.97 -1.68
C HIS A 77 18.55 -11.85 -2.51
N VAL A 78 18.40 -12.09 -3.81
CA VAL A 78 17.62 -11.22 -4.70
C VAL A 78 16.14 -11.55 -4.53
N GLY A 79 15.41 -10.60 -3.97
CA GLY A 79 13.96 -10.64 -3.79
C GLY A 79 13.19 -9.90 -4.87
N SER A 80 11.87 -9.88 -4.70
CA SER A 80 10.92 -9.06 -5.45
C SER A 80 10.31 -8.00 -4.56
N VAL A 81 9.88 -6.92 -5.19
CA VAL A 81 9.04 -5.90 -4.59
C VAL A 81 7.71 -5.87 -5.33
N SER A 82 6.61 -5.76 -4.60
CA SER A 82 5.29 -5.40 -5.13
C SER A 82 4.69 -4.30 -4.28
N LYS A 83 3.88 -3.43 -4.89
CA LYS A 83 3.21 -2.33 -4.17
C LYS A 83 1.71 -2.58 -4.17
N THR A 84 1.08 -2.35 -3.03
CA THR A 84 -0.37 -2.24 -2.86
C THR A 84 -0.67 -0.83 -2.36
N PRO A 85 -1.96 -0.41 -2.28
CA PRO A 85 -2.30 0.89 -1.73
C PRO A 85 -1.87 1.11 -0.27
N ASP A 86 -1.62 0.03 0.48
CA ASP A 86 -1.31 0.09 1.92
C ASP A 86 0.13 -0.32 2.25
N PHE A 87 0.79 -1.08 1.37
CA PHE A 87 2.09 -1.67 1.68
C PHE A 87 3.02 -1.73 0.46
N THR A 88 4.31 -1.51 0.71
CA THR A 88 5.38 -2.06 -0.12
C THR A 88 5.75 -3.45 0.42
N ILE A 89 5.58 -4.47 -0.40
CA ILE A 89 5.77 -5.87 -0.05
C ILE A 89 7.09 -6.36 -0.63
N VAL A 90 8.00 -6.82 0.23
CA VAL A 90 9.28 -7.39 -0.18
C VAL A 90 9.33 -8.87 0.18
N SER A 91 9.56 -9.72 -0.81
CA SER A 91 9.61 -11.17 -0.65
C SER A 91 10.89 -11.75 -1.27
N GLY A 92 11.37 -12.87 -0.73
CA GLY A 92 12.51 -13.60 -1.28
C GLY A 92 13.89 -12.98 -1.01
N ALA A 93 13.97 -11.74 -0.47
CA ALA A 93 15.23 -11.13 -0.06
C ALA A 93 15.88 -11.84 1.15
N TYR A 94 15.05 -12.48 1.99
CA TYR A 94 15.47 -13.35 3.08
C TYR A 94 14.62 -14.63 3.09
N PRO A 95 15.19 -15.82 3.35
CA PRO A 95 14.44 -17.07 3.31
C PRO A 95 13.26 -17.10 4.28
N GLY A 96 12.08 -17.51 3.78
CA GLY A 96 10.85 -17.68 4.55
C GLY A 96 10.26 -16.40 5.13
N ARG A 97 10.66 -15.23 4.62
CA ARG A 97 10.27 -13.91 5.13
C ARG A 97 9.66 -13.06 4.03
N THR A 98 8.54 -12.44 4.36
CA THR A 98 7.92 -11.40 3.55
C THR A 98 7.69 -10.17 4.42
N PHE A 99 8.25 -9.04 4.00
CA PHE A 99 8.14 -7.77 4.70
C PHE A 99 7.00 -6.97 4.09
N TYR A 100 6.08 -6.51 4.92
CA TYR A 100 5.00 -5.60 4.54
C TYR A 100 5.31 -4.26 5.20
N LEU A 101 5.84 -3.34 4.41
CA LEU A 101 6.29 -2.03 4.85
C LEU A 101 5.17 -1.02 4.57
N SER A 102 4.55 -0.51 5.63
CA SER A 102 3.55 0.56 5.55
C SER A 102 4.28 1.90 5.43
N PRO A 103 3.71 2.90 4.74
CA PRO A 103 4.23 4.26 4.77
C PRO A 103 4.44 4.78 6.21
N GLY A 104 5.48 5.58 6.42
CA GLY A 104 5.72 6.21 7.72
C GLY A 104 6.44 5.36 8.77
N GLY A 105 7.07 4.25 8.38
CA GLY A 105 8.08 3.57 9.22
C GLY A 105 7.60 2.36 10.02
N ASP A 106 6.39 1.86 9.78
CA ASP A 106 5.85 0.67 10.46
C ASP A 106 5.47 -0.46 9.48
N GLY A 107 4.93 -1.55 10.03
CA GLY A 107 4.42 -2.65 9.23
C GLY A 107 4.49 -3.99 9.93
N TYR A 108 4.57 -5.07 9.15
CA TYR A 108 4.73 -6.41 9.69
C TYR A 108 5.59 -7.35 8.85
N LEU A 109 6.26 -8.26 9.53
CA LEU A 109 6.97 -9.39 8.96
C LEU A 109 6.07 -10.62 9.00
N LEU A 110 5.86 -11.25 7.84
CA LEU A 110 5.29 -12.59 7.75
C LEU A 110 6.43 -13.62 7.72
N VAL A 111 6.49 -14.48 8.74
CA VAL A 111 7.47 -15.55 8.85
C VAL A 111 6.83 -16.82 9.39
N ASN A 112 6.96 -17.93 8.66
CA ASN A 112 6.33 -19.23 9.01
C ASN A 112 4.82 -19.11 9.33
N GLY A 113 4.08 -18.29 8.57
CA GLY A 113 2.65 -18.06 8.78
C GLY A 113 2.29 -17.18 9.99
N ARG A 114 3.29 -16.63 10.69
CA ARG A 114 3.09 -15.70 11.82
C ARG A 114 3.39 -14.27 11.39
N THR A 115 2.53 -13.37 11.81
CA THR A 115 2.70 -11.93 11.65
C THR A 115 3.39 -11.37 12.90
N ILE A 116 4.47 -10.61 12.69
CA ILE A 116 5.25 -9.96 13.74
C ILE A 116 5.35 -8.49 13.38
N SER A 117 5.08 -7.59 14.32
CA SER A 117 5.27 -6.16 14.07
C SER A 117 6.72 -5.86 13.69
N LEU A 118 6.90 -4.90 12.80
CA LEU A 118 8.21 -4.35 12.48
C LEU A 118 8.16 -2.83 12.51
N ALA A 119 9.34 -2.24 12.61
CA ALA A 119 9.59 -0.85 12.29
C ALA A 119 10.63 -0.80 11.17
N TRP A 120 10.63 0.26 10.37
CA TRP A 120 11.62 0.47 9.33
C TRP A 120 12.00 1.94 9.20
N ASN A 121 13.18 2.19 8.65
CA ASN A 121 13.68 3.51 8.30
C ASN A 121 14.67 3.39 7.12
N GLU A 122 15.08 4.54 6.57
CA GLU A 122 16.06 4.66 5.49
C GLU A 122 17.36 5.35 5.96
#